data_AF-A0A0G4KKP1-F1
#
_entry.id   AF-A0A0G4KKP1-F1
#
_cell.length_a   1.000
_cell.length_b   1.000
_cell.length_c   1.000
_cell.angle_alpha   90.00
_cell.angle_beta   90.00
_cell.angle_gamma   90.00
#
_symmetry.space_group_name_H-M   'P 1'
#
loop_
_entity.id
_entity.type
_entity.pdbx_description
1 polymer ?
#
loop_
_entity_poly.entity_id
_entity_poly.type
_entity_poly.pdbx_seq_one_letter_code
_entity_poly.pdbx_strand_id
1 'polypeptide(L)'
;MSGKFSPSSRFSRARAVAIFEADGKAILNYHLTRSPVVKDTPLPKPTKHNPPPRLASLHFPEDANVNDILDQAEVTYPWLLQSGAKFVAKPDQLIKRRGKSGLLALNKTWPEAKAWVAERAGKEQQVEHVTGVLRQFLVEPFVPHPQDTEYYINIMSVREVSRVSAPFGFP
;
A
#
# COMPACT_ATOMS: atom_id res chain seq x y z
N MET A 1 -23.06 16.27 51.51
CA MET A 1 -23.07 15.09 50.62
C MET A 1 -21.87 15.19 49.68
N SER A 2 -20.77 14.51 49.99
CA SER A 2 -19.55 14.49 49.19
C SER A 2 -19.60 13.31 48.20
N GLY A 3 -19.91 13.59 46.94
CA GLY A 3 -19.88 12.59 45.87
C GLY A 3 -18.45 12.18 45.55
N LYS A 4 -18.10 10.91 45.78
CA LYS A 4 -16.85 10.31 45.32
C LYS A 4 -16.94 10.07 43.80
N PHE A 5 -16.06 10.68 43.03
CA PHE A 5 -15.83 10.30 41.63
C PHE A 5 -15.19 8.91 41.57
N SER A 6 -15.82 7.98 40.85
CA SER A 6 -15.25 6.67 40.52
C SER A 6 -14.41 6.78 39.25
N PRO A 7 -13.11 6.47 39.24
CA PRO A 7 -12.30 6.50 38.04
C PRO A 7 -12.40 5.14 37.34
N SER A 8 -13.47 4.93 36.57
CA SER A 8 -13.57 3.75 35.70
C SER A 8 -13.91 4.13 34.27
N SER A 9 -13.07 4.96 33.65
CA SER A 9 -12.94 4.99 32.20
C SER A 9 -11.52 4.59 31.85
N ARG A 10 -11.32 3.32 31.48
CA ARG A 10 -10.11 2.92 30.76
C ARG A 10 -10.12 3.70 29.44
N PHE A 11 -9.42 4.82 29.40
CA PHE A 11 -9.01 5.41 28.13
C PHE A 11 -8.18 4.35 27.41
N SER A 12 -8.69 3.79 26.32
CA SER A 12 -7.86 3.02 25.41
C SER A 12 -6.78 3.98 24.89
N ARG A 13 -5.52 3.79 25.33
CA ARG A 13 -4.42 4.61 24.83
C ARG A 13 -4.34 4.42 23.31
N ALA A 14 -4.55 5.48 22.56
CA ALA A 14 -4.32 5.47 21.12
C ALA A 14 -2.84 5.14 20.86
N ARG A 15 -2.57 4.16 20.00
CA ARG A 15 -1.22 3.73 19.62
C ARG A 15 -1.09 3.82 18.10
N ALA A 16 0.05 4.33 17.62
CA ALA A 16 0.40 4.26 16.22
C ALA A 16 0.71 2.80 15.83
N VAL A 17 0.06 2.31 14.78
CA VAL A 17 0.29 0.99 14.20
C VAL A 17 0.55 1.15 12.71
N ALA A 18 1.42 0.28 12.16
CA ALA A 18 1.64 0.21 10.74
C ALA A 18 0.44 -0.47 10.05
N ILE A 19 0.15 -0.05 8.82
CA ILE A 19 -0.88 -0.63 7.96
C ILE A 19 -0.23 -1.12 6.67
N PHE A 20 -0.91 -2.02 5.97
CA PHE A 20 -0.48 -2.46 4.65
C PHE A 20 -0.51 -1.30 3.65
N GLU A 21 0.32 -1.41 2.60
CA GLU A 21 0.40 -0.43 1.55
C GLU A 21 -0.93 -0.29 0.81
N ALA A 22 -1.63 -1.41 0.57
CA ALA A 22 -2.95 -1.41 -0.03
C ALA A 22 -3.96 -0.54 0.76
N ASP A 23 -3.99 -0.69 2.09
CA ASP A 23 -4.87 0.10 2.97
C ASP A 23 -4.50 1.57 2.96
N GLY A 24 -3.21 1.88 3.07
CA GLY A 24 -2.72 3.26 3.02
C GLY A 24 -3.08 3.97 1.72
N LYS A 25 -2.94 3.27 0.57
CA LYS A 25 -3.34 3.79 -0.75
C LYS A 25 -4.85 3.97 -0.86
N ALA A 26 -5.65 3.04 -0.35
CA ALA A 26 -7.11 3.15 -0.37
C ALA A 26 -7.60 4.35 0.46
N ILE A 27 -7.06 4.53 1.66
CA ILE A 27 -7.35 5.67 2.54
C ILE A 27 -6.95 6.98 1.85
N LEU A 28 -5.73 7.05 1.30
CA LEU A 28 -5.27 8.24 0.61
C LEU A 28 -6.17 8.59 -0.58
N ASN A 29 -6.47 7.61 -1.45
CA ASN A 29 -7.32 7.81 -2.63
C ASN A 29 -8.72 8.29 -2.26
N TYR A 30 -9.29 7.78 -1.16
CA TYR A 30 -10.58 8.22 -0.66
C TYR A 30 -10.53 9.69 -0.20
N HIS A 31 -9.56 10.06 0.63
CA HIS A 31 -9.55 11.38 1.26
C HIS A 31 -9.05 12.52 0.36
N LEU A 32 -8.18 12.27 -0.62
CA LEU A 32 -7.54 13.31 -1.43
C LEU A 32 -8.51 14.31 -2.08
N THR A 33 -9.68 13.86 -2.52
CA THR A 33 -10.70 14.71 -3.17
C THR A 33 -11.87 15.08 -2.26
N ARG A 34 -11.81 14.67 -0.98
CA ARG A 34 -12.91 14.80 -0.01
C ARG A 34 -12.54 15.69 1.17
N SER A 35 -11.25 15.75 1.52
CA SER A 35 -10.79 16.57 2.63
C SER A 35 -10.91 18.06 2.31
N PRO A 36 -11.32 18.89 3.29
CA PRO A 36 -11.32 20.34 3.12
C PRO A 36 -9.89 20.83 2.92
N VAL A 37 -9.76 21.88 2.11
CA VAL A 37 -8.49 22.57 1.89
C VAL A 37 -8.14 23.34 3.18
N VAL A 38 -6.95 23.09 3.73
CA VAL A 38 -6.50 23.71 5.00
C VAL A 38 -5.80 25.06 4.77
N LYS A 39 -5.27 25.29 3.57
CA LYS A 39 -4.61 26.53 3.14
C LYS A 39 -4.90 26.79 1.67
N ASP A 40 -4.95 28.04 1.25
CA ASP A 40 -5.16 28.41 -0.14
C ASP A 40 -4.25 27.63 -1.08
N THR A 41 -4.85 27.06 -2.12
CA THR A 41 -4.16 26.20 -3.08
C THR A 41 -4.33 26.77 -4.49
N PRO A 42 -3.26 26.79 -5.31
CA PRO A 42 -3.37 27.15 -6.72
C PRO A 42 -4.05 26.05 -7.56
N LEU A 43 -4.29 24.87 -6.96
CA LEU A 43 -4.91 23.75 -7.67
C LEU A 43 -6.43 23.96 -7.80
N PRO A 44 -7.02 23.56 -8.94
CA PRO A 44 -8.46 23.63 -9.12
C PRO A 44 -9.17 22.72 -8.11
N LYS A 45 -10.31 23.19 -7.59
CA LYS A 45 -11.14 22.38 -6.70
C LYS A 45 -11.62 21.13 -7.45
N PRO A 46 -11.41 19.91 -6.93
CA PRO A 46 -11.93 18.71 -7.54
C PRO A 46 -13.45 18.79 -7.68
N THR A 47 -13.97 18.54 -8.88
CA THR A 47 -15.41 18.49 -9.17
C THR A 47 -15.97 17.07 -9.07
N LYS A 48 -15.08 16.07 -9.02
CA LYS A 48 -15.41 14.64 -8.92
C LYS A 48 -14.44 13.97 -7.95
N HIS A 49 -14.88 12.85 -7.39
CA HIS A 49 -14.03 12.02 -6.55
C HIS A 49 -13.22 11.04 -7.40
N ASN A 50 -12.06 10.62 -6.86
CA ASN A 50 -11.23 9.60 -7.48
C ASN A 50 -12.01 8.29 -7.65
N PRO A 51 -11.81 7.56 -8.77
CA PRO A 51 -12.31 6.20 -8.89
C PRO A 51 -11.62 5.28 -7.85
N PRO A 52 -12.18 4.09 -7.57
CA PRO A 52 -11.50 3.09 -6.76
C PRO A 52 -10.09 2.79 -7.32
N PRO A 53 -9.06 2.70 -6.47
CA PRO A 53 -7.71 2.45 -6.95
C PRO A 53 -7.61 0.99 -7.44
N ARG A 54 -6.85 0.77 -8.51
CA ARG A 54 -6.60 -0.59 -9.04
C ARG A 54 -5.52 -1.29 -8.21
N LEU A 55 -5.95 -1.86 -7.08
CA LEU A 55 -5.11 -2.58 -6.13
C LEU A 55 -5.62 -4.01 -5.97
N ALA A 56 -4.88 -4.98 -6.49
CA ALA A 56 -5.15 -6.40 -6.27
C ALA A 56 -4.35 -6.85 -5.04
N SER A 57 -5.02 -6.83 -3.88
CA SER A 57 -4.44 -7.25 -2.60
C SER A 57 -4.73 -8.73 -2.38
N LEU A 58 -3.69 -9.55 -2.41
CA LEU A 58 -3.79 -11.01 -2.45
C LEU A 58 -3.27 -11.60 -1.14
N HIS A 59 -4.17 -12.27 -0.41
CA HIS A 59 -3.83 -13.01 0.81
C HIS A 59 -3.77 -14.50 0.51
N PHE A 60 -2.71 -15.16 0.98
CA PHE A 60 -2.48 -16.60 0.84
C PHE A 60 -2.49 -17.24 2.24
N PRO A 61 -3.64 -17.76 2.69
CA PRO A 61 -3.74 -18.57 3.91
C PRO A 61 -2.81 -19.79 3.85
N GLU A 62 -2.43 -20.32 5.01
CA GLU A 62 -1.48 -21.43 5.12
C GLU A 62 -1.96 -22.72 4.43
N ASP A 63 -3.26 -23.01 4.52
CA ASP A 63 -3.85 -24.22 3.95
C ASP A 63 -4.45 -24.02 2.55
N ALA A 64 -4.30 -22.83 1.96
CA ALA A 64 -4.90 -22.51 0.67
C ALA A 64 -3.98 -22.90 -0.51
N ASN A 65 -4.57 -23.42 -1.58
CA ASN A 65 -3.85 -23.60 -2.83
C ASN A 65 -3.54 -22.23 -3.45
N VAL A 66 -2.26 -22.00 -3.78
CA VAL A 66 -1.79 -20.75 -4.37
C VAL A 66 -2.49 -20.42 -5.69
N ASN A 67 -2.75 -21.42 -6.53
CA ASN A 67 -3.39 -21.21 -7.83
C ASN A 67 -4.85 -20.82 -7.67
N ASP A 68 -5.59 -21.41 -6.73
CA ASP A 68 -6.99 -21.06 -6.49
C ASP A 68 -7.14 -19.57 -6.12
N ILE A 69 -6.23 -19.04 -5.30
CA ILE A 69 -6.20 -17.60 -4.95
C ILE A 69 -5.89 -16.73 -6.18
N LEU A 70 -4.94 -17.15 -7.02
CA LEU A 70 -4.55 -16.40 -8.21
C LEU A 70 -5.62 -16.46 -9.31
N ASP A 71 -6.33 -17.57 -9.44
CA ASP A 71 -7.45 -17.72 -10.37
C ASP A 71 -8.65 -16.88 -9.88
N GLN A 72 -8.92 -16.90 -8.57
CA GLN A 72 -9.94 -16.03 -7.98
C GLN A 72 -9.59 -14.54 -8.16
N ALA A 73 -8.31 -14.17 -8.14
CA ALA A 73 -7.87 -12.81 -8.38
C ALA A 73 -8.27 -12.28 -9.76
N GLU A 74 -8.28 -13.12 -10.79
CA GLU A 74 -8.69 -12.73 -12.15
C GLU A 74 -10.19 -12.39 -12.23
N VAL A 75 -11.00 -13.10 -11.44
CA VAL A 75 -12.44 -12.82 -11.32
C VAL A 75 -12.69 -11.55 -10.50
N THR A 76 -11.98 -11.39 -9.37
CA THR A 76 -12.15 -10.25 -8.47
C THR A 76 -11.59 -8.96 -9.07
N TYR A 77 -10.53 -9.06 -9.88
CA TYR A 77 -9.84 -7.95 -10.51
C TYR A 77 -9.72 -8.15 -12.03
N PRO A 78 -10.82 -8.04 -12.80
CA PRO A 78 -10.82 -8.33 -14.24
C PRO A 78 -9.82 -7.47 -15.05
N TRP A 79 -9.41 -6.32 -14.52
CA TRP A 79 -8.40 -5.45 -15.14
C TRP A 79 -7.01 -6.08 -15.17
N LEU A 80 -6.74 -7.14 -14.41
CA LEU A 80 -5.51 -7.93 -14.53
C LEU A 80 -5.39 -8.60 -15.90
N LEU A 81 -6.52 -8.97 -16.51
CA LEU A 81 -6.58 -9.62 -17.82
C LEU A 81 -6.61 -8.65 -19.00
N GLN A 82 -6.52 -7.33 -18.75
CA GLN A 82 -6.58 -6.33 -19.81
C GLN A 82 -5.37 -6.49 -20.76
N SER A 83 -5.65 -6.65 -22.06
CA SER A 83 -4.62 -6.78 -23.08
C SER A 83 -3.67 -5.59 -23.08
N GLY A 84 -2.36 -5.86 -23.17
CA GLY A 84 -1.30 -4.86 -23.15
C GLY A 84 -1.02 -4.23 -21.77
N ALA A 85 -1.78 -4.58 -20.73
CA ALA A 85 -1.54 -4.06 -19.38
C ALA A 85 -0.21 -4.58 -18.82
N LYS A 86 0.47 -3.69 -18.10
CA LYS A 86 1.71 -3.97 -17.39
C LYS A 86 1.50 -3.72 -15.91
N PHE A 87 2.19 -4.48 -15.08
CA PHE A 87 1.98 -4.53 -13.64
C PHE A 87 3.29 -4.47 -12.87
N VAL A 88 3.13 -4.07 -11.61
CA VAL A 88 4.09 -4.24 -10.53
C VAL A 88 3.51 -5.24 -9.56
N ALA A 89 4.30 -6.24 -9.15
CA ALA A 89 3.94 -7.19 -8.10
C ALA A 89 5.00 -7.16 -6.99
N LYS A 90 4.55 -7.15 -5.73
CA LYS A 90 5.42 -7.05 -4.55
C LYS A 90 4.76 -7.58 -3.28
N PRO A 91 5.52 -8.03 -2.27
CA PRO A 91 4.97 -8.35 -0.97
C PRO A 91 4.48 -7.09 -0.25
N ASP A 92 3.37 -7.23 0.46
CA ASP A 92 2.76 -6.17 1.27
C ASP A 92 2.67 -6.60 2.74
N GLN A 93 3.84 -6.87 3.33
CA GLN A 93 3.99 -7.31 4.73
C GLN A 93 4.95 -6.40 5.49
N LEU A 94 4.85 -5.09 5.24
CA LEU A 94 5.68 -4.06 5.88
C LEU A 94 7.19 -4.18 5.58
N ILE A 95 7.56 -4.99 4.59
CA ILE A 95 8.93 -5.17 4.11
C ILE A 95 9.40 -3.89 3.41
N LYS A 96 10.53 -3.34 3.87
CA LYS A 96 11.17 -2.16 3.25
C LYS A 96 12.25 -2.59 2.25
N ARG A 97 12.72 -1.66 1.43
CA ARG A 97 13.82 -1.86 0.45
C ARG A 97 13.60 -3.03 -0.53
N ARG A 98 12.34 -3.34 -0.85
CA ARG A 98 11.92 -4.45 -1.74
C ARG A 98 12.70 -4.54 -3.05
N GLY A 99 13.02 -3.40 -3.70
CA GLY A 99 13.83 -3.37 -4.91
C GLY A 99 15.26 -3.93 -4.72
N LYS A 100 15.93 -3.57 -3.61
CA LYS A 100 17.28 -4.08 -3.29
C LYS A 100 17.26 -5.56 -2.89
N SER A 101 16.14 -6.06 -2.38
CA SER A 101 15.97 -7.45 -1.94
C SER A 101 15.41 -8.38 -3.03
N GLY A 102 15.24 -7.92 -4.27
CA GLY A 102 14.64 -8.74 -5.34
C GLY A 102 13.15 -9.07 -5.15
N LEU A 103 12.47 -8.35 -4.24
CA LEU A 103 11.06 -8.54 -3.89
C LEU A 103 10.14 -7.56 -4.63
N LEU A 104 10.49 -7.24 -5.88
CA LEU A 104 9.78 -6.27 -6.70
C LEU A 104 9.83 -6.72 -8.17
N ALA A 105 8.72 -7.20 -8.70
CA ALA A 105 8.55 -7.44 -10.12
C ALA A 105 8.02 -6.16 -10.78
N LEU A 106 8.76 -5.62 -11.76
CA LEU A 106 8.41 -4.37 -12.46
C LEU A 106 8.14 -4.64 -13.94
N ASN A 107 7.19 -3.88 -14.51
CA ASN A 107 6.85 -3.89 -15.93
C ASN A 107 6.55 -5.31 -16.48
N LYS A 108 5.74 -6.06 -15.73
CA LYS A 108 5.38 -7.44 -16.07
C LYS A 108 3.98 -7.51 -16.69
N THR A 109 3.78 -8.39 -17.66
CA THR A 109 2.43 -8.83 -18.02
C THR A 109 1.78 -9.56 -16.86
N TRP A 110 0.45 -9.73 -16.88
CA TRP A 110 -0.22 -10.50 -15.83
C TRP A 110 0.31 -11.94 -15.68
N PRO A 111 0.50 -12.74 -16.74
CA PRO A 111 1.07 -14.08 -16.60
C PRO A 111 2.46 -14.09 -15.93
N GLU A 112 3.32 -13.14 -16.25
CA GLU A 112 4.63 -13.01 -15.62
C GLU A 112 4.52 -12.61 -14.14
N ALA A 113 3.63 -11.68 -13.80
CA ALA A 113 3.39 -11.27 -12.42
C ALA A 113 2.75 -12.39 -11.58
N LYS A 114 1.76 -13.10 -12.14
CA LYS A 114 1.09 -14.26 -11.55
C LYS A 114 2.10 -15.37 -11.23
N ALA A 115 2.96 -15.72 -12.18
CA ALA A 115 4.05 -16.68 -11.98
C ALA A 115 5.03 -16.20 -10.88
N TRP A 116 5.43 -14.94 -10.92
CA TRP A 116 6.34 -14.36 -9.92
C TRP A 116 5.78 -14.42 -8.49
N VAL A 117 4.47 -14.18 -8.33
CA VAL A 117 3.77 -14.33 -7.05
C VAL A 117 3.69 -15.80 -6.65
N ALA A 118 3.28 -16.69 -7.56
CA ALA A 118 3.15 -18.12 -7.30
C ALA A 118 4.47 -18.77 -6.83
N GLU A 119 5.61 -18.33 -7.37
CA GLU A 119 6.92 -18.78 -6.95
C GLU A 119 7.28 -18.45 -5.50
N ARG A 120 6.62 -17.46 -4.88
CA ARG A 120 6.98 -16.88 -3.58
C ARG A 120 5.88 -17.03 -2.53
N ALA A 121 4.62 -17.08 -2.93
CA ALA A 121 3.49 -17.22 -2.03
C ALA A 121 3.60 -18.51 -1.21
N GLY A 122 3.40 -18.40 0.10
CA GLY A 122 3.50 -19.50 1.05
C GLY A 122 4.93 -19.96 1.36
N LYS A 123 5.96 -19.29 0.84
CA LYS A 123 7.37 -19.68 1.06
C LYS A 123 8.09 -18.74 2.03
N GLU A 124 9.06 -19.29 2.73
CA GLU A 124 9.98 -18.51 3.55
C GLU A 124 10.86 -17.60 2.69
N GLN A 125 11.03 -16.37 3.17
CA GLN A 125 11.92 -15.39 2.60
C GLN A 125 12.75 -14.78 3.72
N GLN A 126 14.06 -14.80 3.55
CA GLN A 126 14.97 -14.02 4.38
C GLN A 126 15.10 -12.61 3.80
N VAL A 127 14.85 -11.60 4.63
CA VAL A 127 15.08 -10.19 4.33
C VAL A 127 15.95 -9.60 5.42
N GLU A 128 17.16 -9.19 5.05
CA GLU A 128 18.19 -8.77 6.00
C GLU A 128 18.40 -9.84 7.09
N HIS A 129 18.02 -9.57 8.34
CA HIS A 129 18.20 -10.46 9.49
C HIS A 129 16.90 -11.16 9.91
N VAL A 130 15.80 -10.99 9.17
CA VAL A 130 14.47 -11.52 9.51
C VAL A 130 14.06 -12.55 8.47
N THR A 131 13.60 -13.71 8.92
CA THR A 131 12.99 -14.74 8.08
C THR A 131 11.50 -14.83 8.38
N GLY A 132 10.68 -14.92 7.34
CA GLY A 132 9.24 -15.11 7.48
C GLY A 132 8.59 -15.58 6.18
N VAL A 133 7.37 -16.10 6.29
CA VAL A 133 6.61 -16.60 5.14
C VAL A 133 5.88 -15.45 4.43
N LEU A 134 5.99 -15.42 3.10
CA LEU A 134 5.28 -14.45 2.27
C LEU A 134 3.84 -14.90 2.02
N ARG A 135 2.88 -14.22 2.67
CA ARG A 135 1.43 -14.49 2.60
C ARG A 135 0.60 -13.32 2.08
N GLN A 136 1.16 -12.11 1.97
CA GLN A 136 0.45 -10.95 1.46
C GLN A 136 1.19 -10.31 0.29
N PHE A 137 0.50 -10.15 -0.83
CA PHE A 137 1.02 -9.51 -2.03
C PHE A 137 0.10 -8.39 -2.49
N LEU A 138 0.69 -7.42 -3.19
CA LEU A 138 -0.02 -6.36 -3.87
C LEU A 138 0.41 -6.35 -5.34
N VAL A 139 -0.58 -6.38 -6.23
CA VAL A 139 -0.41 -6.18 -7.67
C VAL A 139 -1.12 -4.89 -8.08
N GLU A 140 -0.44 -4.05 -8.84
CA GLU A 140 -0.95 -2.75 -9.32
C GLU A 140 -0.46 -2.44 -10.74
N PRO A 141 -1.16 -1.59 -11.50
CA PRO A 141 -0.69 -1.16 -12.82
C PRO A 141 0.70 -0.53 -12.76
N PHE A 142 1.55 -0.86 -13.72
CA PHE A 142 2.82 -0.21 -13.94
C PHE A 142 2.59 1.15 -14.59
N VAL A 143 3.19 2.19 -14.03
CA VAL A 143 3.13 3.56 -14.56
C VAL A 143 4.51 3.89 -15.14
N PRO A 144 4.69 3.87 -16.46
CA PRO A 144 5.96 4.25 -17.07
C PRO A 144 6.19 5.75 -16.87
N HIS A 145 7.35 6.11 -16.35
CA HIS A 145 7.72 7.50 -16.11
C HIS A 145 9.25 7.65 -16.10
N PRO A 146 9.80 8.80 -16.52
CA PRO A 146 11.23 9.06 -16.42
C PRO A 146 11.66 9.37 -14.98
N GLN A 147 12.94 9.19 -14.68
CA GLN A 147 13.48 9.32 -13.32
C GLN A 147 13.29 10.72 -12.70
N ASP A 148 13.31 11.78 -13.52
CA ASP A 148 13.11 13.17 -13.09
C ASP A 148 11.66 13.52 -12.73
N THR A 149 10.73 12.56 -12.91
CA THR A 149 9.34 12.67 -12.48
C THR A 149 9.04 11.88 -11.21
N GLU A 150 10.05 11.30 -10.57
CA GLU A 150 9.95 10.67 -9.25
C GLU A 150 10.15 11.71 -8.13
N TYR A 151 9.19 11.80 -7.21
CA TYR A 151 9.26 12.70 -6.06
C TYR A 151 9.16 11.95 -4.74
N TYR A 152 9.85 12.43 -3.70
CA TYR A 152 9.76 11.90 -2.35
C TYR A 152 9.05 12.87 -1.42
N ILE A 153 8.05 12.36 -0.70
CA ILE A 153 7.33 13.08 0.36
C ILE A 153 7.21 12.17 1.58
N ASN A 154 7.54 12.70 2.76
CA ASN A 154 7.30 12.06 4.04
C ASN A 154 6.64 13.05 5.01
N ILE A 155 5.63 12.57 5.74
CA ILE A 155 4.99 13.32 6.81
C ILE A 155 5.13 12.49 8.09
N MET A 156 5.78 13.04 9.10
CA MET A 156 6.01 12.38 10.37
C MET A 156 5.60 13.29 11.53
N SER A 157 4.72 12.80 12.39
CA SER A 157 4.40 13.49 13.64
C SER A 157 5.54 13.33 14.65
N VAL A 158 6.01 14.45 15.18
CA VAL A 158 6.88 14.53 16.36
C VAL A 158 6.09 15.18 17.51
N ARG A 159 6.68 15.23 18.71
CA ARG A 159 5.98 15.65 19.94
C ARG A 159 5.15 16.94 19.78
N GLU A 160 5.71 17.96 19.14
CA GLU A 160 5.10 19.28 19.08
C GLU A 160 4.46 19.61 17.71
N VAL A 161 4.89 18.93 16.64
CA VAL A 161 4.52 19.31 15.25
C VAL A 161 4.54 18.10 14.32
N SER A 162 3.94 18.23 13.14
CA SER A 162 4.19 17.33 12.01
C SER A 162 5.32 17.87 11.14
N ARG A 163 6.37 17.06 10.94
CA ARG A 163 7.45 17.35 10.00
C ARG A 163 7.06 16.87 8.61
N VAL A 164 7.27 17.73 7.61
CA VAL A 164 7.16 17.38 6.20
C VAL A 164 8.57 17.39 5.61
N SER A 165 8.95 16.31 4.94
CA SER A 165 10.27 16.16 4.31
C SER A 165 10.11 15.85 2.83
N ALA A 166 10.77 16.66 1.99
CA ALA A 166 11.00 16.42 0.57
C ALA A 166 12.48 16.73 0.29
N PRO A 167 13.20 15.93 -0.51
CA PRO A 167 14.56 16.28 -0.92
C PRO A 167 14.48 17.58 -1.73
N PHE A 168 15.41 18.50 -1.51
CA PHE A 168 15.46 19.81 -2.14
C PHE A 168 15.10 19.80 -3.64
N GLY A 169 14.24 20.74 -4.05
CA GLY A 169 13.93 21.02 -5.46
C GLY A 169 12.58 20.45 -5.93
N PHE A 170 11.47 21.00 -5.43
CA PHE A 170 10.33 21.20 -6.33
C PHE A 170 10.76 22.33 -7.28
N PRO A 171 10.65 22.17 -8.62
CA PRO A 171 10.81 23.30 -9.52
C PRO A 171 9.83 24.43 -9.17
#